data_AF-A0A1F9FDI8-F1
#
_entry.id   AF-A0A1F9FDI8-F1
#
_cell.length_a   1.000
_cell.length_b   1.000
_cell.length_c   1.000
_cell.angle_alpha   90.00
_cell.angle_beta   90.00
_cell.angle_gamma   90.00
#
_symmetry.space_group_name_H-M   'P 1'
#
loop_
_entity.id
_entity.type
_entity.pdbx_description
1 polymer ?
#
loop_
_entity_poly.entity_id
_entity_poly.type
_entity_poly.pdbx_seq_one_letter_code
_entity_poly.pdbx_strand_id
1 'polypeptide(L)'
;MRYHLIIFTFLSLTLIGGCAKKSRLPSQEDTLGADSKKETSNEMGGLGIYPHSEKFRLTNEHGLTFYQEKEKCMVCHGKDLEGGRVEVACRKCHGGVFPHTESFKKEDHGGKYLENRSLCTLCHGFDYKGGNSKVACVGCHSYPHPKKWAFQDNHGGAYVNTLDPKVAEEKQKSSCLHCHGEDSLFKQKFEEKYPGTFVSCGTCHTPIPHSEDFTYGDHDVLARTYAGKCTLCHTGLKRLLPSLDNGCYDCHDEDKLPIMKWVKPDEDK
;
A
#
# COMPACT_ATOMS: atom_id res chain seq x y z
N MET A 1 -0.07 46.24 54.58
CA MET A 1 0.07 44.83 55.04
C MET A 1 -0.80 43.99 54.10
N ARG A 2 -0.33 43.04 53.30
CA ARG A 2 0.88 42.21 53.29
C ARG A 2 1.29 41.96 51.83
N TYR A 3 2.59 42.04 51.54
CA TYR A 3 3.18 41.65 50.26
C TYR A 3 3.34 40.12 50.23
N HIS A 4 2.90 39.46 49.16
CA HIS A 4 3.21 38.05 48.92
C HIS A 4 4.53 37.94 48.16
N LEU A 5 5.55 37.46 48.88
CA LEU A 5 6.88 37.14 48.39
C LEU A 5 6.82 35.76 47.72
N ILE A 6 6.98 35.69 46.39
CA ILE A 6 7.09 34.44 45.65
C ILE A 6 8.58 34.08 45.57
N ILE A 7 8.96 33.02 46.28
CA ILE A 7 10.31 32.46 46.30
C ILE A 7 10.44 31.52 45.09
N PHE A 8 11.30 31.88 44.13
CA PHE A 8 11.74 30.97 43.07
C PHE A 8 12.87 30.09 43.61
N THR A 9 12.59 28.81 43.82
CA THR A 9 13.62 27.79 44.09
C THR A 9 14.24 27.31 42.78
N PHE A 10 15.54 27.54 42.63
CA PHE A 10 16.37 27.04 41.54
C PHE A 10 16.48 25.51 41.64
N LEU A 11 15.93 24.79 40.65
CA LEU A 11 16.14 23.35 40.50
C LEU A 11 17.45 23.13 39.73
N SER A 12 18.43 22.57 40.44
CA SER A 12 19.74 22.17 39.93
C SER A 12 19.61 21.11 38.83
N LEU A 13 20.07 21.43 37.63
CA LEU A 13 20.12 20.54 36.47
C LEU A 13 21.43 19.75 36.53
N THR A 14 21.38 18.50 37.00
CA THR A 14 22.50 17.57 36.94
C THR A 14 22.63 17.01 35.52
N LEU A 15 23.70 17.41 34.83
CA LEU A 15 24.15 16.80 33.58
C LEU A 15 24.56 15.35 33.82
N ILE A 16 23.76 14.40 33.33
CA ILE A 16 24.18 13.01 33.16
C ILE A 16 24.81 12.89 31.78
N GLY A 17 26.12 12.61 31.76
CA GLY A 17 26.92 12.46 30.55
C GLY A 17 26.40 11.33 29.66
N GLY A 18 26.05 11.69 28.42
CA GLY A 18 25.79 10.74 27.35
C GLY A 18 27.10 10.18 26.80
N CYS A 19 27.29 8.86 26.93
CA CYS A 19 28.29 8.12 26.16
C CYS A 19 27.89 8.13 24.68
N ALA A 20 28.52 8.99 23.89
CA ALA A 20 28.45 8.95 22.44
C ALA A 20 29.25 7.74 21.91
N LYS A 21 28.57 6.60 21.70
CA LYS A 21 29.14 5.50 20.93
C LYS A 21 29.07 5.88 19.44
N LYS A 22 30.13 6.54 18.99
CA LYS A 22 30.36 6.88 17.58
C LYS A 22 30.46 5.56 16.80
N SER A 23 29.40 5.20 16.06
CA SER A 23 29.45 4.09 15.11
C SER A 23 30.43 4.47 13.99
N ARG A 24 31.65 3.95 14.08
CA ARG A 24 32.58 3.92 12.95
C ARG A 24 32.03 2.90 11.96
N LEU A 25 31.64 3.37 10.78
CA LEU A 25 31.58 2.53 9.58
C LEU A 25 32.99 1.91 9.39
N PRO A 26 33.10 0.60 9.10
CA PRO A 26 34.40 0.04 8.75
C PRO A 26 34.85 0.66 7.42
N SER A 27 35.99 1.33 7.45
CA SER A 27 36.73 1.70 6.25
C SER A 27 37.22 0.43 5.56
N GLN A 28 37.01 0.41 4.25
CA GLN A 28 37.49 -0.60 3.32
C GLN A 28 39.01 -0.44 3.17
N GLU A 29 39.78 -1.03 4.10
CA GLU A 29 41.23 -1.28 4.04
C GLU A 29 41.63 -1.76 5.43
N ASP A 30 41.73 -3.09 5.60
CA ASP A 30 42.56 -3.78 6.60
C ASP A 30 42.09 -5.24 6.72
N THR A 31 42.65 -6.11 5.87
CA THR A 31 43.04 -7.50 6.18
C THR A 31 43.61 -8.14 4.92
N LEU A 32 44.84 -7.74 4.58
CA LEU A 32 45.77 -8.60 3.85
C LEU A 32 46.53 -9.40 4.91
N GLY A 33 46.43 -10.73 4.86
CA GLY A 33 47.05 -11.61 5.84
C GLY A 33 46.84 -13.09 5.57
N ALA A 34 47.47 -13.54 4.49
CA ALA A 34 48.11 -14.86 4.28
C ALA A 34 47.33 -16.18 4.49
N ASP A 35 47.55 -17.05 3.49
CA ASP A 35 47.57 -18.51 3.54
C ASP A 35 46.25 -19.30 3.44
N SER A 36 45.83 -19.56 2.20
CA SER A 36 45.76 -20.95 1.72
C SER A 36 45.76 -21.01 0.19
N LYS A 37 46.86 -21.49 -0.38
CA LYS A 37 46.93 -22.00 -1.74
C LYS A 37 45.98 -23.19 -1.88
N LYS A 38 44.96 -23.05 -2.73
CA LYS A 38 44.57 -24.11 -3.66
C LYS A 38 43.80 -23.52 -4.84
N GLU A 39 44.55 -22.94 -5.76
CA GLU A 39 44.10 -22.90 -7.16
C GLU A 39 44.10 -24.34 -7.68
N THR A 40 42.91 -24.86 -7.95
CA THR A 40 42.74 -25.91 -8.95
C THR A 40 41.72 -25.40 -9.95
N SER A 41 42.27 -25.02 -11.10
CA SER A 41 41.61 -24.96 -12.39
C SER A 41 40.69 -26.15 -12.62
N ASN A 42 39.45 -25.91 -13.04
CA ASN A 42 38.74 -26.89 -13.84
C ASN A 42 37.89 -26.17 -14.89
N GLU A 43 38.43 -26.10 -16.10
CA GLU A 43 37.63 -25.93 -17.31
C GLU A 43 36.98 -27.27 -17.63
N MET A 44 35.66 -27.36 -17.46
CA MET A 44 34.78 -28.31 -18.15
C MET A 44 33.34 -27.78 -18.00
N GLY A 45 32.56 -27.88 -19.07
CA GLY A 45 31.39 -27.04 -19.33
C GLY A 45 30.23 -27.15 -18.32
N GLY A 46 29.58 -26.00 -18.13
CA GLY A 46 28.19 -25.88 -17.68
C GLY A 46 27.96 -25.97 -16.17
N LEU A 47 27.39 -24.88 -15.62
CA LEU A 47 26.56 -24.84 -14.40
C LEU A 47 27.29 -24.85 -13.05
N GLY A 48 28.01 -23.77 -12.71
CA GLY A 48 28.63 -23.61 -11.39
C GLY A 48 28.43 -22.22 -10.79
N ILE A 49 27.22 -21.89 -10.32
CA ILE A 49 27.01 -20.74 -9.40
C ILE A 49 27.52 -21.10 -7.98
N TYR A 50 27.87 -22.37 -7.75
CA TYR A 50 28.43 -22.87 -6.50
C TYR A 50 29.97 -22.97 -6.53
N PRO A 51 30.68 -22.58 -5.45
CA PRO A 51 30.15 -21.97 -4.24
C PRO A 51 29.61 -20.56 -4.50
N HIS A 52 28.43 -20.26 -3.94
CA HIS A 52 27.81 -18.94 -4.08
C HIS A 52 28.69 -17.88 -3.43
N SER A 53 28.97 -16.79 -4.13
CA SER A 53 29.67 -15.65 -3.52
C SER A 53 28.78 -14.95 -2.48
N GLU A 54 29.40 -14.27 -1.50
CA GLU A 54 28.65 -13.45 -0.54
C GLU A 54 27.83 -12.37 -1.23
N LYS A 55 28.35 -11.78 -2.31
CA LYS A 55 27.60 -10.83 -3.14
C LYS A 55 26.34 -11.45 -3.72
N PHE A 56 26.43 -12.66 -4.28
CA PHE A 56 25.27 -13.37 -4.81
C PHE A 56 24.22 -13.59 -3.72
N ARG A 57 24.65 -14.05 -2.54
CA ARG A 57 23.79 -14.31 -1.38
C ARG A 57 23.12 -13.06 -0.79
N LEU A 58 23.84 -11.95 -0.70
CA LEU A 58 23.41 -10.75 0.03
C LEU A 58 22.71 -9.70 -0.82
N THR A 59 22.78 -9.81 -2.15
CA THR A 59 22.17 -8.84 -3.07
C THR A 59 21.06 -9.47 -3.91
N ASN A 60 20.36 -8.66 -4.68
CA ASN A 60 19.25 -9.09 -5.54
C ASN A 60 19.72 -9.91 -6.76
N GLU A 61 21.02 -10.16 -6.91
CA GLU A 61 21.64 -10.92 -8.01
C GLU A 61 21.15 -12.38 -8.04
N HIS A 62 21.04 -13.04 -6.88
CA HIS A 62 20.49 -14.40 -6.83
C HIS A 62 19.01 -14.46 -7.22
N GLY A 63 18.23 -13.44 -6.83
CA GLY A 63 16.81 -13.36 -7.19
C GLY A 63 16.63 -13.23 -8.70
N LEU A 64 17.43 -12.38 -9.37
CA LEU A 64 17.40 -12.25 -10.83
C LEU A 64 17.78 -13.57 -11.52
N THR A 65 18.87 -14.20 -11.05
CA THR A 65 19.35 -15.48 -11.60
C THR A 65 18.29 -16.58 -11.42
N PHE A 66 17.65 -16.63 -10.26
CA PHE A 66 16.57 -17.58 -9.98
C PHE A 66 15.40 -17.44 -10.97
N TYR A 67 14.99 -16.21 -11.31
CA TYR A 67 13.89 -16.02 -12.28
C TYR A 67 14.26 -16.40 -13.71
N GLN A 68 15.54 -16.31 -14.06
CA GLN A 68 16.04 -16.70 -15.38
C GLN A 68 16.24 -18.21 -15.49
N GLU A 69 16.67 -18.86 -14.40
CA GLU A 69 17.16 -20.24 -14.44
C GLU A 69 16.70 -21.06 -13.21
N LYS A 70 15.41 -20.93 -12.86
CA LYS A 70 14.77 -21.55 -11.69
C LYS A 70 15.09 -23.04 -11.54
N GLU A 71 15.06 -23.76 -12.65
CA GLU A 71 15.27 -25.21 -12.73
C GLU A 71 16.67 -25.59 -12.26
N LYS A 72 17.68 -24.74 -12.52
CA LYS A 72 19.06 -24.99 -12.06
C LYS A 72 19.17 -24.88 -10.55
N CYS A 73 18.47 -23.92 -9.94
CA CYS A 73 18.42 -23.77 -8.49
C CYS A 73 17.78 -24.99 -7.82
N MET A 74 16.70 -25.53 -8.42
CA MET A 74 15.97 -26.69 -7.90
C MET A 74 16.80 -27.98 -7.84
N VAL A 75 17.85 -28.11 -8.66
CA VAL A 75 18.78 -29.25 -8.62
C VAL A 75 19.43 -29.39 -7.24
N CYS A 76 19.73 -28.28 -6.57
CA CYS A 76 20.38 -28.28 -5.26
C CYS A 76 19.41 -27.97 -4.12
N HIS A 77 18.55 -26.97 -4.31
CA HIS A 77 17.64 -26.45 -3.28
C HIS A 77 16.34 -27.25 -3.15
N GLY A 78 16.14 -28.29 -3.97
CA GLY A 78 14.93 -29.11 -3.98
C GLY A 78 13.88 -28.57 -4.96
N LYS A 79 12.98 -29.46 -5.41
CA LYS A 79 11.89 -29.11 -6.33
C LYS A 79 10.89 -28.13 -5.72
N ASP A 80 10.75 -28.17 -4.41
CA ASP A 80 9.92 -27.28 -3.60
C ASP A 80 10.70 -26.07 -3.06
N LEU A 81 12.01 -26.00 -3.29
CA LEU A 81 12.92 -24.97 -2.78
C LEU A 81 12.98 -24.92 -1.23
N GLU A 82 12.68 -26.05 -0.59
CA GLU A 82 12.67 -26.21 0.87
C GLU A 82 14.00 -26.73 1.44
N GLY A 83 15.07 -26.67 0.66
CA GLY A 83 16.45 -26.88 1.10
C GLY A 83 17.17 -28.01 0.38
N GLY A 84 16.44 -29.00 -0.13
CA GLY A 84 17.00 -30.09 -0.92
C GLY A 84 18.25 -30.71 -0.29
N ARG A 85 19.30 -30.92 -1.10
CA ARG A 85 20.57 -31.52 -0.67
C ARG A 85 21.53 -30.54 0.02
N VAL A 86 21.26 -29.24 -0.07
CA VAL A 86 22.12 -28.18 0.49
C VAL A 86 21.58 -27.59 1.79
N GLU A 87 20.39 -28.04 2.25
CA GLU A 87 19.74 -27.67 3.52
C GLU A 87 19.50 -26.15 3.67
N VAL A 88 19.40 -25.42 2.56
CA VAL A 88 19.10 -23.98 2.54
C VAL A 88 17.77 -23.73 1.84
N ALA A 89 16.71 -23.64 2.64
CA ALA A 89 15.36 -23.32 2.18
C ALA A 89 15.20 -21.81 1.91
N CYS A 90 14.49 -21.43 0.85
CA CYS A 90 14.26 -20.02 0.55
C CYS A 90 13.52 -19.29 1.67
N ARG A 91 12.56 -19.96 2.31
CA ARG A 91 11.79 -19.41 3.43
C ARG A 91 12.63 -18.93 4.61
N LYS A 92 13.85 -19.46 4.78
CA LYS A 92 14.78 -19.09 5.86
C LYS A 92 15.18 -17.62 5.80
N CYS A 93 15.28 -17.05 4.60
CA CYS A 93 15.66 -15.65 4.39
C CYS A 93 14.48 -14.80 3.90
N HIS A 94 13.54 -15.40 3.16
CA HIS A 94 12.39 -14.69 2.59
C HIS A 94 11.12 -14.76 3.47
N GLY A 95 11.29 -14.90 4.80
CA GLY A 95 10.23 -14.73 5.78
C GLY A 95 9.02 -15.67 5.61
N GLY A 96 9.23 -16.88 5.08
CA GLY A 96 8.13 -17.81 4.78
C GLY A 96 7.20 -17.39 3.64
N VAL A 97 7.49 -16.29 2.95
CA VAL A 97 6.67 -15.80 1.82
C VAL A 97 7.07 -16.49 0.52
N PHE A 98 8.36 -16.78 0.35
CA PHE A 98 8.89 -17.39 -0.86
C PHE A 98 9.41 -18.82 -0.58
N PRO A 99 9.09 -19.80 -1.45
CA PRO A 99 8.36 -19.68 -2.72
C PRO A 99 6.87 -19.38 -2.57
N HIS A 100 6.32 -18.58 -3.49
CA HIS A 100 4.87 -18.32 -3.52
C HIS A 100 4.12 -19.60 -3.92
N THR A 101 3.26 -20.10 -3.03
CA THR A 101 2.33 -21.21 -3.33
C THR A 101 1.05 -20.70 -4.01
N GLU A 102 0.24 -21.61 -4.56
CA GLU A 102 -1.07 -21.24 -5.10
C GLU A 102 -2.03 -20.71 -4.01
N SER A 103 -1.95 -21.24 -2.78
CA SER A 103 -2.71 -20.71 -1.64
C SER A 103 -2.21 -19.31 -1.27
N PHE A 104 -0.89 -19.06 -1.32
CA PHE A 104 -0.36 -17.71 -1.10
C PHE A 104 -1.02 -16.69 -2.03
N LYS A 105 -1.12 -16.98 -3.33
CA LYS A 105 -1.72 -16.06 -4.32
C LYS A 105 -3.22 -15.79 -4.09
N LYS A 106 -3.96 -16.70 -3.45
CA LYS A 106 -5.41 -16.61 -3.29
C LYS A 106 -5.83 -16.05 -1.93
N GLU A 107 -5.10 -16.40 -0.87
CA GLU A 107 -5.58 -16.24 0.51
C GLU A 107 -4.66 -15.34 1.34
N ASP A 108 -3.34 -15.52 1.20
CA ASP A 108 -2.36 -14.97 2.15
C ASP A 108 -1.53 -13.80 1.62
N HIS A 109 -1.45 -13.58 0.30
CA HIS A 109 -0.56 -12.56 -0.27
C HIS A 109 -0.89 -11.16 0.22
N GLY A 110 -2.17 -10.83 0.37
CA GLY A 110 -2.62 -9.53 0.88
C GLY A 110 -2.23 -9.32 2.34
N GLY A 111 -2.42 -10.35 3.18
CA GLY A 111 -2.02 -10.32 4.60
C GLY A 111 -0.51 -10.17 4.76
N LYS A 112 0.28 -10.95 4.03
CA LYS A 112 1.75 -10.86 4.04
C LYS A 112 2.28 -9.54 3.50
N TYR A 113 1.64 -8.99 2.46
CA TYR A 113 1.96 -7.65 1.99
C TYR A 113 1.74 -6.60 3.09
N LEU A 114 0.62 -6.65 3.81
CA LEU A 114 0.36 -5.72 4.92
C LEU A 114 1.30 -5.94 6.11
N GLU A 115 1.76 -7.17 6.37
CA GLU A 115 2.78 -7.45 7.37
C GLU A 115 4.12 -6.78 7.08
N ASN A 116 4.65 -6.93 5.87
CA ASN A 116 5.93 -6.35 5.52
C ASN A 116 6.03 -6.08 4.01
N ARG A 117 5.56 -4.92 3.61
CA ARG A 117 5.58 -4.43 2.21
C ARG A 117 6.99 -4.42 1.63
N SER A 118 8.00 -4.11 2.45
CA SER A 118 9.40 -4.02 2.04
C SER A 118 10.00 -5.36 1.62
N LEU A 119 9.49 -6.49 2.13
CA LEU A 119 9.93 -7.80 1.65
C LEU A 119 9.49 -8.04 0.19
N CYS A 120 8.33 -7.51 -0.20
CA CYS A 120 7.81 -7.66 -1.55
C CYS A 120 8.63 -6.84 -2.57
N THR A 121 9.13 -5.67 -2.19
CA THR A 121 9.88 -4.78 -3.09
C THR A 121 11.24 -5.36 -3.51
N LEU A 122 11.80 -6.31 -2.75
CA LEU A 122 13.04 -7.00 -3.08
C LEU A 122 12.99 -7.65 -4.47
N CYS A 123 11.82 -8.17 -4.86
CA CYS A 123 11.61 -8.81 -6.16
C CYS A 123 10.65 -8.04 -7.07
N HIS A 124 9.62 -7.39 -6.51
CA HIS A 124 8.57 -6.71 -7.30
C HIS A 124 8.89 -5.24 -7.61
N GLY A 125 10.02 -4.72 -7.10
CA GLY A 125 10.43 -3.33 -7.25
C GLY A 125 9.74 -2.39 -6.25
N PHE A 126 10.34 -1.23 -6.00
CA PHE A 126 9.80 -0.21 -5.09
C PHE A 126 8.51 0.43 -5.60
N ASP A 127 8.29 0.42 -6.91
CA ASP A 127 7.09 0.92 -7.55
C ASP A 127 6.04 -0.16 -7.81
N TYR A 128 6.33 -1.42 -7.43
CA TYR A 128 5.47 -2.58 -7.62
C TYR A 128 5.07 -2.84 -9.09
N LYS A 129 5.86 -2.35 -10.04
CA LYS A 129 5.65 -2.58 -11.48
C LYS A 129 6.30 -3.86 -11.98
N GLY A 130 6.71 -4.73 -11.07
CA GLY A 130 7.14 -6.10 -11.35
C GLY A 130 8.63 -6.33 -11.20
N GLY A 131 9.49 -5.30 -11.14
CA GLY A 131 10.91 -5.44 -10.81
C GLY A 131 11.61 -6.62 -11.52
N ASN A 132 12.20 -7.50 -10.73
CA ASN A 132 12.84 -8.75 -11.18
C ASN A 132 11.83 -9.87 -11.42
N SER A 133 10.72 -9.92 -10.67
CA SER A 133 9.70 -10.98 -10.82
C SER A 133 8.86 -10.86 -12.09
N LYS A 134 8.86 -9.69 -12.73
CA LYS A 134 7.99 -9.31 -13.86
C LYS A 134 6.49 -9.37 -13.55
N VAL A 135 6.12 -9.53 -12.27
CA VAL A 135 4.73 -9.57 -11.82
C VAL A 135 4.37 -8.24 -11.16
N ALA A 136 3.66 -7.39 -11.90
CA ALA A 136 3.19 -6.10 -11.40
C ALA A 136 1.88 -6.25 -10.60
N CYS A 137 1.72 -5.47 -9.52
CA CYS A 137 0.48 -5.46 -8.75
C CYS A 137 -0.72 -5.04 -9.62
N VAL A 138 -0.48 -4.09 -10.53
CA VAL A 138 -1.48 -3.59 -11.49
C VAL A 138 -2.02 -4.63 -12.47
N GLY A 139 -1.35 -5.79 -12.59
CA GLY A 139 -1.82 -6.90 -13.42
C GLY A 139 -3.04 -7.62 -12.82
N CYS A 140 -3.26 -7.50 -11.51
CA CYS A 140 -4.39 -8.13 -10.81
C CYS A 140 -5.23 -7.15 -9.99
N HIS A 141 -4.63 -6.07 -9.48
CA HIS A 141 -5.25 -5.09 -8.58
C HIS A 141 -5.19 -3.70 -9.20
N SER A 142 -6.11 -2.80 -8.87
CA SER A 142 -5.94 -1.37 -9.18
C SER A 142 -5.02 -0.64 -8.16
N TYR A 143 -4.04 -1.36 -7.60
CA TYR A 143 -3.18 -0.91 -6.50
C TYR A 143 -1.70 -1.29 -6.80
N PRO A 144 -0.68 -0.54 -6.34
CA PRO A 144 -0.73 0.69 -5.53
C PRO A 144 -1.38 1.86 -6.25
N HIS A 145 -2.22 2.60 -5.52
CA HIS A 145 -2.80 3.82 -6.03
C HIS A 145 -1.71 4.88 -6.29
N PRO A 146 -1.78 5.66 -7.38
CA PRO A 146 -0.83 6.73 -7.64
C PRO A 146 -0.94 7.84 -6.57
N LYS A 147 0.10 8.66 -6.38
CA LYS A 147 0.11 9.76 -5.38
C LYS A 147 -1.08 10.72 -5.52
N LYS A 148 -1.58 10.92 -6.73
CA LYS A 148 -2.71 11.80 -7.06
C LYS A 148 -4.07 11.09 -7.00
N TRP A 149 -4.12 9.85 -6.50
CA TRP A 149 -5.34 9.03 -6.51
C TRP A 149 -6.50 9.69 -5.79
N ALA A 150 -6.24 10.33 -4.64
CA ALA A 150 -7.27 11.03 -3.87
C ALA A 150 -7.99 12.16 -4.62
N PHE A 151 -7.49 12.61 -5.78
CA PHE A 151 -8.20 13.58 -6.60
C PHE A 151 -9.43 12.95 -7.26
N GLN A 152 -10.51 13.73 -7.33
CA GLN A 152 -11.81 13.32 -7.86
C GLN A 152 -11.72 12.65 -9.25
N ASP A 153 -10.87 13.18 -10.14
CA ASP A 153 -10.70 12.69 -11.52
C ASP A 153 -10.10 11.28 -11.56
N ASN A 154 -9.36 10.90 -10.52
CA ASN A 154 -8.75 9.58 -10.41
C ASN A 154 -9.63 8.65 -9.57
N HIS A 155 -9.84 8.92 -8.28
CA HIS A 155 -10.59 8.04 -7.39
C HIS A 155 -12.09 7.99 -7.74
N GLY A 156 -12.76 9.15 -7.78
CA GLY A 156 -14.18 9.24 -8.10
C GLY A 156 -14.49 8.82 -9.54
N GLY A 157 -13.65 9.25 -10.49
CA GLY A 157 -13.71 8.81 -11.89
C GLY A 157 -13.57 7.29 -12.06
N ALA A 158 -12.62 6.67 -11.36
CA ALA A 158 -12.47 5.22 -11.39
C ALA A 158 -13.69 4.50 -10.82
N TYR A 159 -14.28 5.01 -9.72
CA TYR A 159 -15.51 4.43 -9.15
C TYR A 159 -16.70 4.52 -10.12
N VAL A 160 -16.95 5.69 -10.73
CA VAL A 160 -18.04 5.86 -11.71
C VAL A 160 -17.86 4.92 -12.90
N ASN A 161 -16.63 4.74 -13.39
CA ASN A 161 -16.36 3.80 -14.48
C ASN A 161 -16.67 2.34 -14.12
N THR A 162 -16.68 1.96 -12.84
CA THR A 162 -17.11 0.61 -12.41
C THR A 162 -18.63 0.42 -12.44
N LEU A 163 -19.41 1.50 -12.54
CA LEU A 163 -20.86 1.46 -12.64
C LEU A 163 -21.35 1.30 -14.08
N ASP A 164 -20.48 1.48 -15.09
CA ASP A 164 -20.82 1.24 -16.48
C ASP A 164 -21.05 -0.27 -16.71
N PRO A 165 -22.27 -0.69 -17.09
CA PRO A 165 -22.60 -2.10 -17.29
C PRO A 165 -21.70 -2.81 -18.31
N LYS A 166 -21.17 -2.09 -19.31
CA LYS A 166 -20.25 -2.64 -20.32
C LYS A 166 -18.85 -2.88 -19.76
N VAL A 167 -18.47 -2.15 -18.71
CA VAL A 167 -17.18 -2.29 -18.01
C VAL A 167 -17.29 -3.27 -16.84
N ALA A 168 -18.47 -3.36 -16.22
CA ALA A 168 -18.77 -4.23 -15.10
C ALA A 168 -18.73 -5.73 -15.45
N GLU A 169 -19.17 -6.12 -16.65
CA GLU A 169 -19.10 -7.52 -17.12
C GLU A 169 -17.66 -7.99 -17.41
N GLU A 170 -16.73 -7.10 -17.76
CA GLU A 170 -15.39 -7.49 -18.23
C GLU A 170 -14.30 -7.45 -17.12
N LYS A 171 -14.57 -6.82 -15.97
CA LYS A 171 -13.58 -6.69 -14.88
C LYS A 171 -14.14 -6.98 -13.49
N GLN A 172 -14.55 -8.24 -13.31
CA GLN A 172 -14.81 -8.84 -12.01
C GLN A 172 -13.50 -9.16 -11.22
N LYS A 173 -12.54 -8.23 -11.18
CA LYS A 173 -11.36 -8.31 -10.31
C LYS A 173 -11.28 -7.04 -9.48
N SER A 174 -11.78 -7.17 -8.24
CA SER A 174 -11.85 -6.18 -7.17
C SER A 174 -12.52 -4.86 -7.57
N SER A 175 -13.86 -4.82 -7.44
CA SER A 175 -14.53 -3.53 -7.24
C SER A 175 -13.88 -2.82 -6.03
N CYS A 176 -13.94 -1.49 -5.98
CA CYS A 176 -13.38 -0.72 -4.87
C CYS A 176 -13.83 -1.28 -3.50
N LEU A 177 -15.08 -1.75 -3.44
CA LEU A 177 -15.72 -2.33 -2.26
C LEU A 177 -15.12 -3.69 -1.82
N HIS A 178 -14.42 -4.39 -2.70
CA HIS A 178 -13.70 -5.60 -2.29
C HIS A 178 -12.56 -5.31 -1.31
N CYS A 179 -12.00 -4.08 -1.35
CA CYS A 179 -10.96 -3.64 -0.41
C CYS A 179 -11.45 -2.54 0.55
N HIS A 180 -12.34 -1.66 0.08
CA HIS A 180 -12.83 -0.49 0.82
C HIS A 180 -14.28 -0.61 1.31
N GLY A 181 -14.91 -1.78 1.11
CA GLY A 181 -16.28 -2.04 1.58
C GLY A 181 -16.32 -2.33 3.07
N GLU A 182 -17.45 -1.96 3.69
CA GLU A 182 -17.68 -2.13 5.14
C GLU A 182 -17.59 -3.59 5.60
N ASP A 183 -17.94 -4.54 4.72
CA ASP A 183 -17.89 -5.98 5.00
C ASP A 183 -16.65 -6.66 4.39
N SER A 184 -15.74 -5.91 3.79
CA SER A 184 -14.58 -6.50 3.10
C SER A 184 -13.65 -7.24 4.06
N LEU A 185 -13.15 -8.40 3.64
CA LEU A 185 -12.11 -9.14 4.38
C LEU A 185 -10.85 -8.29 4.59
N PHE A 186 -10.58 -7.36 3.66
CA PHE A 186 -9.47 -6.43 3.81
C PHE A 186 -9.70 -5.50 5.00
N LYS A 187 -10.88 -4.87 5.14
CA LYS A 187 -11.21 -4.05 6.33
C LYS A 187 -11.08 -4.85 7.62
N GLN A 188 -11.67 -6.05 7.68
CA GLN A 188 -11.65 -6.89 8.88
C GLN A 188 -10.21 -7.15 9.36
N LYS A 189 -9.33 -7.61 8.45
CA LYS A 189 -7.92 -7.90 8.76
C LYS A 189 -7.08 -6.64 9.00
N PHE A 190 -7.38 -5.55 8.28
CA PHE A 190 -6.62 -4.31 8.39
C PHE A 190 -6.92 -3.56 9.69
N GLU A 191 -8.19 -3.48 10.08
CA GLU A 191 -8.64 -2.78 11.28
C GLU A 191 -8.19 -3.48 12.57
N GLU A 192 -8.15 -4.83 12.58
CA GLU A 192 -7.54 -5.61 13.68
C GLU A 192 -6.09 -5.18 13.95
N LYS A 193 -5.34 -4.89 12.87
CA LYS A 193 -3.91 -4.62 12.94
C LYS A 193 -3.57 -3.12 13.03
N TYR A 194 -4.42 -2.27 12.46
CA TYR A 194 -4.20 -0.83 12.34
C TYR A 194 -5.51 -0.06 12.64
N PRO A 195 -6.01 -0.11 13.89
CA PRO A 195 -7.31 0.44 14.24
C PRO A 195 -7.38 1.94 13.97
N GLY A 196 -8.51 2.40 13.41
CA GLY A 196 -8.80 3.79 13.10
C GLY A 196 -8.05 4.36 11.89
N THR A 197 -7.32 3.52 11.14
CA THR A 197 -6.57 3.98 9.95
C THR A 197 -7.18 3.49 8.63
N PHE A 198 -8.18 2.61 8.70
CA PHE A 198 -8.89 2.17 7.52
C PHE A 198 -9.71 3.33 6.93
N VAL A 199 -9.53 3.57 5.63
CA VAL A 199 -10.34 4.52 4.88
C VAL A 199 -11.43 3.75 4.17
N SER A 200 -12.66 3.90 4.64
CA SER A 200 -13.86 3.43 3.95
C SER A 200 -14.49 4.56 3.15
N CYS A 201 -15.50 4.22 2.34
CA CYS A 201 -16.32 5.24 1.68
C CYS A 201 -16.87 6.21 2.74
N GLY A 202 -17.40 5.70 3.85
CA GLY A 202 -17.97 6.46 4.97
C GLY A 202 -17.02 7.44 5.67
N THR A 203 -15.70 7.18 5.63
CA THR A 203 -14.69 8.08 6.23
C THR A 203 -14.72 9.47 5.62
N CYS A 204 -14.97 9.54 4.31
CA CYS A 204 -15.08 10.79 3.58
C CYS A 204 -16.52 11.04 3.10
N HIS A 205 -17.26 10.02 2.71
CA HIS A 205 -18.56 10.05 2.05
C HIS A 205 -19.64 9.41 2.93
N THR A 206 -20.37 10.23 3.70
CA THR A 206 -21.45 9.76 4.58
C THR A 206 -22.67 9.14 3.87
N PRO A 207 -22.90 9.28 2.54
CA PRO A 207 -24.02 8.63 1.86
C PRO A 207 -23.66 7.80 0.61
N ILE A 208 -22.50 7.13 0.54
CA ILE A 208 -22.20 6.24 -0.61
C ILE A 208 -22.46 4.77 -0.25
N PRO A 209 -23.20 4.00 -1.09
CA PRO A 209 -23.80 4.41 -2.36
C PRO A 209 -24.93 5.42 -2.18
N HIS A 210 -24.98 6.43 -3.06
CA HIS A 210 -26.08 7.39 -3.05
C HIS A 210 -27.39 6.62 -3.26
N SER A 211 -28.31 6.69 -2.30
CA SER A 211 -29.64 6.12 -2.45
C SER A 211 -30.48 6.98 -3.40
N GLU A 212 -31.55 6.40 -3.96
CA GLU A 212 -32.58 7.20 -4.65
C GLU A 212 -33.15 8.26 -3.70
N ASP A 213 -33.32 7.93 -2.42
CA ASP A 213 -33.78 8.84 -1.37
C ASP A 213 -32.83 10.03 -1.16
N PHE A 214 -31.51 9.84 -1.32
CA PHE A 214 -30.60 10.98 -1.38
C PHE A 214 -30.93 11.83 -2.61
N THR A 215 -30.97 11.23 -3.80
CA THR A 215 -31.13 11.98 -5.06
C THR A 215 -32.42 12.81 -5.11
N TYR A 216 -33.53 12.30 -4.57
CA TYR A 216 -34.86 12.92 -4.70
C TYR A 216 -35.53 13.33 -3.38
N GLY A 217 -34.90 13.05 -2.24
CA GLY A 217 -35.43 13.34 -0.90
C GLY A 217 -34.43 14.12 -0.05
N ASP A 218 -33.89 13.49 0.99
CA ASP A 218 -33.15 14.12 2.11
C ASP A 218 -31.77 14.71 1.74
N HIS A 219 -31.44 14.91 0.45
CA HIS A 219 -30.15 15.52 0.08
C HIS A 219 -30.02 16.95 0.61
N ASP A 220 -31.10 17.64 0.95
CA ASP A 220 -31.06 18.96 1.55
C ASP A 220 -30.51 18.93 2.99
N VAL A 221 -30.90 17.93 3.80
CA VAL A 221 -30.37 17.69 5.14
C VAL A 221 -28.90 17.30 5.07
N LEU A 222 -28.57 16.38 4.18
CA LEU A 222 -27.20 15.90 4.08
C LEU A 222 -26.27 16.96 3.48
N ALA A 223 -26.73 17.71 2.48
CA ALA A 223 -26.05 18.90 1.97
C ALA A 223 -25.62 19.78 3.14
N ARG A 224 -26.54 20.17 4.02
CA ARG A 224 -26.25 21.04 5.17
C ARG A 224 -25.15 20.49 6.08
N THR A 225 -25.15 19.19 6.36
CA THR A 225 -24.14 18.56 7.23
C THR A 225 -22.77 18.40 6.56
N TYR A 226 -22.73 18.34 5.22
CA TYR A 226 -21.50 18.11 4.44
C TYR A 226 -20.80 19.41 3.98
N ALA A 227 -21.32 20.59 4.37
CA ALA A 227 -20.68 21.90 4.30
C ALA A 227 -19.94 22.22 2.97
N GLY A 228 -20.52 21.91 1.82
CA GLY A 228 -19.97 22.28 0.51
C GLY A 228 -18.92 21.34 -0.05
N LYS A 229 -18.72 20.19 0.58
CA LYS A 229 -17.73 19.23 0.11
C LYS A 229 -18.19 18.42 -1.11
N CYS A 230 -19.46 18.54 -1.54
CA CYS A 230 -19.98 17.87 -2.74
C CYS A 230 -19.21 18.30 -4.02
N THR A 231 -18.86 19.59 -4.13
CA THR A 231 -18.11 20.13 -5.28
C THR A 231 -16.64 19.74 -5.28
N LEU A 232 -16.14 19.09 -4.22
CA LEU A 232 -14.81 18.45 -4.22
C LEU A 232 -14.77 17.20 -5.11
N CYS A 233 -15.92 16.72 -5.57
CA CYS A 233 -16.02 15.65 -6.54
C CYS A 233 -16.89 16.07 -7.74
N HIS A 234 -18.03 16.71 -7.46
CA HIS A 234 -18.98 17.21 -8.45
C HIS A 234 -18.67 18.64 -8.87
N THR A 235 -17.51 18.82 -9.52
CA THR A 235 -17.12 20.14 -10.03
C THR A 235 -18.10 20.68 -11.05
N GLY A 236 -18.36 21.99 -10.97
CA GLY A 236 -19.36 22.66 -11.80
C GLY A 236 -20.76 22.07 -11.65
N LEU A 237 -21.04 21.36 -10.55
CA LEU A 237 -22.35 20.78 -10.21
C LEU A 237 -22.90 19.77 -11.24
N LYS A 238 -22.06 19.34 -12.19
CA LYS A 238 -22.43 18.44 -13.29
C LYS A 238 -21.55 17.20 -13.38
N ARG A 239 -20.29 17.31 -12.96
CA ARG A 239 -19.30 16.26 -13.18
C ARG A 239 -19.51 15.06 -12.24
N LEU A 240 -19.32 13.84 -12.75
CA LEU A 240 -19.34 12.58 -11.98
C LEU A 240 -20.67 12.30 -11.24
N LEU A 241 -21.81 12.73 -11.81
CA LEU A 241 -23.16 12.39 -11.34
C LEU A 241 -23.79 11.37 -12.31
N PRO A 242 -23.57 10.05 -12.12
CA PRO A 242 -23.96 9.03 -13.11
C PRO A 242 -25.47 8.89 -13.31
N SER A 243 -26.28 9.38 -12.37
CA SER A 243 -27.74 9.29 -12.41
C SER A 243 -28.44 10.56 -12.91
N LEU A 244 -27.67 11.60 -13.28
CA LEU A 244 -28.18 12.93 -13.67
C LEU A 244 -27.41 13.45 -14.89
N ASP A 245 -28.08 13.54 -16.04
CA ASP A 245 -27.47 13.91 -17.33
C ASP A 245 -26.89 15.33 -17.32
N ASN A 246 -27.57 16.26 -16.64
CA ASN A 246 -27.14 17.65 -16.49
C ASN A 246 -26.72 17.96 -15.03
N GLY A 247 -26.63 16.92 -14.19
CA GLY A 247 -26.21 17.01 -12.80
C GLY A 247 -27.23 17.71 -11.92
N CYS A 248 -26.77 18.59 -11.04
CA CYS A 248 -27.67 19.39 -10.20
C CYS A 248 -28.63 20.25 -11.05
N TYR A 249 -28.27 20.57 -12.30
CA TYR A 249 -29.09 21.39 -13.17
C TYR A 249 -30.29 20.67 -13.79
N ASP A 250 -30.41 19.36 -13.60
CA ASP A 250 -31.66 18.65 -13.93
C ASP A 250 -32.83 19.13 -13.04
N CYS A 251 -32.53 19.63 -11.84
CA CYS A 251 -33.52 20.10 -10.88
C CYS A 251 -33.30 21.56 -10.40
N HIS A 252 -32.14 22.16 -10.68
CA HIS A 252 -31.78 23.52 -10.26
C HIS A 252 -31.49 24.44 -11.45
N ASP A 253 -31.90 25.71 -11.37
CA ASP A 253 -31.65 26.69 -12.44
C ASP A 253 -30.14 26.95 -12.66
N GLU A 254 -29.64 26.86 -13.90
CA GLU A 254 -28.22 27.13 -14.23
C GLU A 254 -27.79 28.58 -13.89
N ASP A 255 -28.70 29.54 -14.08
CA ASP A 255 -28.47 30.98 -13.87
C ASP A 255 -28.44 31.38 -12.39
N LYS A 256 -28.91 30.51 -11.51
CA LYS A 256 -28.81 30.67 -10.06
C LYS A 256 -27.89 29.56 -9.62
N LEU A 257 -26.59 29.84 -9.42
CA LEU A 257 -25.70 28.92 -8.68
C LEU A 257 -26.55 28.35 -7.54
N PRO A 258 -26.89 27.04 -7.51
CA PRO A 258 -27.81 26.52 -6.53
C PRO A 258 -27.24 26.96 -5.20
N ILE A 259 -27.93 27.91 -4.58
CA ILE A 259 -27.44 28.52 -3.36
C ILE A 259 -27.73 27.43 -2.35
N MET A 260 -26.76 26.55 -2.18
CA MET A 260 -26.64 25.70 -1.03
C MET A 260 -26.52 26.68 0.12
N LYS A 261 -27.66 27.16 0.62
CA LYS A 261 -27.70 28.00 1.81
C LYS A 261 -27.25 27.07 2.91
N TRP A 262 -25.98 27.22 3.28
CA TRP A 262 -25.37 26.55 4.43
C TRP A 262 -25.98 27.17 5.68
N VAL A 263 -27.23 26.81 5.95
CA VAL A 263 -27.85 27.20 7.21
C VAL A 263 -27.13 26.38 8.26
N LYS A 264 -26.48 27.06 9.21
CA LYS A 264 -25.93 26.35 10.36
C LYS A 264 -27.09 25.66 11.07
N PRO A 265 -26.90 24.46 11.64
CA PRO A 265 -27.98 23.70 12.28
C PRO A 265 -28.82 24.48 13.31
N ASP A 266 -28.30 25.60 13.82
CA ASP A 266 -28.91 26.40 14.88
C ASP A 266 -29.62 27.69 14.40
N GLU A 267 -29.65 27.99 13.09
CA GLU A 267 -30.18 29.27 12.59
C GLU A 267 -31.69 29.26 12.22
N ASP A 268 -32.37 28.10 12.32
CA ASP A 268 -33.82 27.96 12.06
C ASP A 268 -34.60 27.45 13.31
N LYS A 269 -34.34 28.03 14.49
CA LYS A 269 -35.23 27.90 15.67
C LYS A 269 -35.90 29.22 16.02
#